data_AF-A0ABD5PQ76-F1
#
_entry.id   AF-A0ABD5PQ76-F1
#
_cell.length_a   1.000
_cell.length_b   1.000
_cell.length_c   1.000
_cell.angle_alpha   90.00
_cell.angle_beta   90.00
_cell.angle_gamma   90.00
#
_symmetry.space_group_name_H-M   'P 1'
#
loop_
_entity.id
_entity.type
_entity.pdbx_description
1 polymer ?
#
loop_
_entity_poly.entity_id
_entity_poly.type
_entity_poly.pdbx_seq_one_letter_code
_entity_poly.pdbx_strand_id
1 'polypeptide(L)'
;MMDDVEALLEDIGFDPETSVLTHRQAQVLALRERDVSQADIADELGTSRANVSSIEASARENLAKARETVAFAEALRAPVRVRVPAGTDLYNVPQMVYDACDEAGVKVDHTAPDLMKVVSDAAGNAVSGRKISTPLIVGVTSEGMVRVRHQE
;
A
#
# COMPACT_ATOMS: atom_id res chain seq x y z
N MET A 1 6.08 25.97 16.98
CA MET A 1 5.43 24.79 16.38
C MET A 1 6.39 24.09 15.43
N MET A 2 7.08 24.83 14.56
CA MET A 2 8.11 24.23 13.69
C MET A 2 9.25 23.56 14.44
N ASP A 3 9.74 24.14 15.55
CA ASP A 3 10.79 23.49 16.35
C ASP A 3 10.36 22.11 16.89
N ASP A 4 9.08 21.97 17.28
CA ASP A 4 8.50 20.69 17.72
C ASP A 4 8.31 19.68 16.56
N VAL A 5 8.23 20.17 15.33
CA VAL A 5 8.18 19.35 14.11
C VAL A 5 9.58 18.88 13.75
N GLU A 6 10.58 19.76 13.81
CA GLU A 6 11.97 19.39 13.57
C GLU A 6 12.45 18.35 14.57
N ALA A 7 12.19 18.58 15.87
CA ALA A 7 12.52 17.60 16.91
C ALA A 7 11.83 16.25 16.68
N LEU A 8 10.56 16.25 16.21
CA LEU A 8 9.86 15.02 15.85
C LEU A 8 10.52 14.32 14.65
N LEU A 9 10.84 15.06 13.59
CA LEU A 9 11.46 14.49 12.38
C LEU A 9 12.82 13.87 12.70
N GLU A 10 13.61 14.51 13.57
CA GLU A 10 14.87 13.97 14.05
C GLU A 10 14.66 12.71 14.90
N ASP A 11 13.71 12.72 15.85
CA ASP A 11 13.42 11.58 16.74
C ASP A 11 12.98 10.32 15.98
N ILE A 12 12.19 10.49 14.91
CA ILE A 12 11.77 9.37 14.05
C ILE A 12 12.81 9.00 12.98
N GLY A 13 13.97 9.68 12.96
CA GLY A 13 15.07 9.39 12.04
C GLY A 13 14.79 9.76 10.58
N PHE A 14 14.04 10.84 10.33
CA PHE A 14 13.81 11.31 8.96
C PHE A 14 15.09 11.91 8.36
N ASP A 15 15.49 11.39 7.20
CA ASP A 15 16.60 11.92 6.40
C ASP A 15 16.12 12.19 4.96
N PRO A 16 16.14 13.45 4.49
CA PRO A 16 15.71 13.79 3.14
C PRO A 16 16.62 13.23 2.04
N GLU A 17 17.88 12.86 2.33
CA GLU A 17 18.80 12.29 1.33
C GLU A 17 18.48 10.83 1.00
N THR A 18 17.82 10.12 1.92
CA THR A 18 17.46 8.70 1.75
C THR A 18 15.95 8.48 1.60
N SER A 19 15.16 9.56 1.59
CA SER A 19 13.71 9.53 1.47
C SER A 19 13.22 9.97 0.09
N VAL A 20 12.02 9.49 -0.29
CA VAL A 20 11.28 10.03 -1.45
C VAL A 20 10.58 11.36 -1.13
N LEU A 21 10.52 11.74 0.15
CA LEU A 21 9.92 12.98 0.60
C LEU A 21 11.01 14.05 0.77
N THR A 22 10.70 15.27 0.35
CA THR A 22 11.51 16.42 0.71
C THR A 22 11.29 16.80 2.18
N HIS A 23 12.22 17.54 2.76
CA HIS A 23 12.08 18.08 4.12
C HIS A 23 10.76 18.84 4.31
N ARG A 24 10.41 19.69 3.34
CA ARG A 24 9.17 20.47 3.37
C ARG A 24 7.92 19.60 3.31
N GLN A 25 7.95 18.52 2.54
CA GLN A 25 6.85 17.55 2.48
C GLN A 25 6.68 16.81 3.81
N ALA A 26 7.79 16.40 4.45
CA ALA A 26 7.77 15.76 5.76
C ALA A 26 7.21 16.69 6.84
N GLN A 27 7.63 17.96 6.88
CA GLN A 27 7.09 18.98 7.77
C GLN A 27 5.57 19.12 7.62
N VAL A 28 5.08 19.25 6.38
CA VAL A 28 3.65 19.38 6.10
C VAL A 28 2.89 18.13 6.55
N LEU A 29 3.38 16.92 6.27
CA LEU A 29 2.72 15.70 6.73
C LEU A 29 2.68 15.61 8.26
N ALA A 30 3.79 15.91 8.95
CA ALA A 30 3.86 15.87 10.41
C ALA A 30 2.84 16.81 11.08
N LEU A 31 2.66 18.02 10.53
CA LEU A 31 1.65 18.96 10.99
C LEU A 31 0.22 18.49 10.69
N ARG A 32 0.01 17.88 9.52
CA ARG A 32 -1.31 17.34 9.12
C ARG A 32 -1.74 16.14 9.96
N GLU A 33 -0.82 15.30 10.41
CA GLU A 33 -1.10 14.20 11.36
C GLU A 33 -1.48 14.70 12.76
N ARG A 34 -1.18 15.97 13.07
CA ARG A 34 -1.61 16.67 14.30
C ARG A 34 -2.83 17.57 14.05
N ASP A 35 -3.57 17.30 12.97
CA ASP A 35 -4.79 18.01 12.55
C ASP A 35 -4.64 19.52 12.28
N VAL A 36 -3.41 20.03 12.14
CA VAL A 36 -3.16 21.46 11.84
C VAL A 36 -3.68 21.81 10.45
N SER A 37 -4.43 22.91 10.31
CA SER A 37 -5.05 23.27 9.03
C SER A 37 -3.99 23.73 8.01
N GLN A 38 -4.27 23.55 6.71
CA GLN A 38 -3.39 24.04 5.64
C GLN A 38 -3.17 25.56 5.69
N ALA A 39 -4.13 26.32 6.25
CA ALA A 39 -4.01 27.75 6.41
C ALA A 39 -3.00 28.09 7.51
N ASP A 40 -3.12 27.45 8.68
CA ASP A 40 -2.18 27.67 9.79
C ASP A 40 -0.76 27.22 9.44
N ILE A 41 -0.63 26.12 8.70
CA ILE A 41 0.66 25.66 8.16
C ILE A 41 1.23 26.72 7.18
N ALA A 42 0.38 27.33 6.35
CA ALA A 42 0.85 28.35 5.41
C ALA A 42 1.38 29.59 6.13
N ASP A 43 0.69 30.02 7.20
CA ASP A 43 1.12 31.14 8.05
C ASP A 43 2.45 30.84 8.74
N GLU A 44 2.58 29.66 9.36
CA GLU A 44 3.82 29.22 10.03
C GLU A 44 5.00 29.08 9.05
N LEU A 45 4.74 28.59 7.83
CA LEU A 45 5.77 28.36 6.82
C LEU A 45 6.09 29.61 5.96
N GLY A 46 5.38 30.72 6.18
CA GLY A 46 5.53 31.96 5.40
C GLY A 46 5.22 31.78 3.91
N THR A 47 4.18 31.01 3.58
CA THR A 47 3.82 30.68 2.20
C THR A 47 2.30 30.74 1.98
N SER A 48 1.82 30.41 0.78
CA SER A 48 0.38 30.41 0.50
C SER A 48 -0.26 29.07 0.85
N ARG A 49 -1.54 29.10 1.27
CA ARG A 49 -2.36 27.87 1.45
C ARG A 49 -2.38 27.01 0.19
N ALA A 50 -2.39 27.62 -0.99
CA ALA A 50 -2.35 26.91 -2.26
C ALA A 50 -1.02 26.13 -2.43
N ASN A 51 0.11 26.73 -2.04
CA ASN A 51 1.41 26.06 -2.05
C ASN A 51 1.43 24.89 -1.04
N VAL A 52 0.94 25.07 0.19
CA VAL A 52 0.82 23.99 1.18
C VAL A 52 -0.03 22.84 0.66
N SER A 53 -1.17 23.14 0.05
CA SER A 53 -2.04 22.12 -0.56
C SER A 53 -1.31 21.32 -1.64
N SER A 54 -0.55 22.00 -2.52
CA SER A 54 0.28 21.33 -3.53
C SER A 54 1.35 20.44 -2.90
N ILE A 55 2.02 20.91 -1.84
CA ILE A 55 3.06 20.14 -1.14
C ILE A 55 2.45 18.90 -0.48
N GLU A 56 1.31 19.03 0.21
CA GLU A 56 0.61 17.90 0.84
C GLU A 56 0.19 16.86 -0.21
N ALA A 57 -0.42 17.31 -1.32
CA ALA A 57 -0.86 16.41 -2.38
C ALA A 57 0.32 15.61 -2.96
N SER A 58 1.42 16.27 -3.31
CA SER A 58 2.62 15.60 -3.82
C SER A 58 3.26 14.69 -2.78
N ALA A 59 3.26 15.07 -1.50
CA ALA A 59 3.79 14.22 -0.42
C ALA A 59 2.98 12.91 -0.29
N ARG A 60 1.64 13.01 -0.29
CA ARG A 60 0.76 11.83 -0.24
C ARG A 60 0.89 10.96 -1.47
N GLU A 61 1.05 11.55 -2.65
CA GLU A 61 1.32 10.81 -3.89
C GLU A 61 2.65 10.05 -3.83
N ASN A 62 3.73 10.68 -3.34
CA ASN A 62 5.02 10.04 -3.15
C ASN A 62 4.93 8.85 -2.17
N LEU A 63 4.21 9.01 -1.06
CA LEU A 63 3.96 7.90 -0.13
C LEU A 63 3.19 6.75 -0.78
N ALA A 64 2.15 7.04 -1.56
CA ALA A 64 1.38 6.02 -2.26
C ALA A 64 2.27 5.24 -3.26
N LYS A 65 3.07 5.95 -4.06
CA LYS A 65 4.01 5.35 -5.02
C LYS A 65 5.11 4.53 -4.34
N ALA A 66 5.66 5.01 -3.23
CA ALA A 66 6.69 4.27 -2.49
C ALA A 66 6.13 2.98 -1.89
N ARG A 67 4.94 3.03 -1.28
CA ARG A 67 4.24 1.83 -0.77
C ARG A 67 3.99 0.81 -1.88
N GLU A 68 3.53 1.25 -3.04
CA GLU A 68 3.32 0.38 -4.19
C GLU A 68 4.65 -0.20 -4.72
N THR A 69 5.72 0.59 -4.73
CA THR A 69 7.05 0.14 -5.16
C THR A 69 7.59 -0.98 -4.26
N VAL A 70 7.46 -0.83 -2.94
CA VAL A 70 7.82 -1.87 -1.97
C VAL A 70 6.95 -3.11 -2.17
N ALA A 71 5.62 -2.93 -2.29
CA ALA A 71 4.70 -4.04 -2.53
C ALA A 71 5.00 -4.80 -3.83
N PHE A 72 5.40 -4.09 -4.89
CA PHE A 72 5.85 -4.70 -6.14
C PHE A 72 7.16 -5.49 -5.97
N ALA A 73 8.15 -4.94 -5.25
CA ALA A 73 9.41 -5.64 -4.98
C ALA A 73 9.19 -6.89 -4.11
N GLU A 74 8.29 -6.82 -3.14
CA GLU A 74 7.84 -7.97 -2.34
C GLU A 74 7.15 -9.01 -3.23
N ALA A 75 6.25 -8.60 -4.13
CA ALA A 75 5.61 -9.50 -5.09
C ALA A 75 6.63 -10.15 -6.05
N LEU A 76 7.72 -9.44 -6.39
CA LEU A 76 8.81 -10.01 -7.17
C LEU A 76 9.56 -11.11 -6.40
N ARG A 77 9.73 -10.94 -5.10
CA ARG A 77 10.39 -11.92 -4.22
C ARG A 77 9.44 -12.98 -3.69
N ALA A 78 8.13 -12.80 -3.86
CA ALA A 78 7.11 -13.72 -3.40
C ALA A 78 7.42 -15.13 -3.95
N PRO A 79 7.72 -16.10 -3.08
CA PRO A 79 8.01 -17.47 -3.50
C PRO A 79 6.83 -18.12 -4.23
N VAL A 80 5.61 -17.63 -3.98
CA VAL A 80 4.37 -18.17 -4.55
C VAL A 80 3.65 -17.09 -5.35
N ARG A 81 3.33 -17.42 -6.61
CA ARG A 81 2.43 -16.62 -7.46
C ARG A 81 1.43 -17.51 -8.14
N VAL A 82 0.17 -17.36 -7.78
CA VAL A 82 -0.93 -18.13 -8.34
C VAL A 82 -1.69 -17.25 -9.32
N ARG A 83 -1.66 -17.64 -10.59
CA ARG A 83 -2.52 -17.04 -11.61
C ARG A 83 -3.92 -17.64 -11.47
N VAL A 84 -4.91 -16.79 -11.22
CA VAL A 84 -6.32 -17.17 -11.15
C VAL A 84 -6.99 -16.76 -12.46
N PRO A 85 -7.37 -17.71 -13.34
CA PRO A 85 -8.01 -17.39 -14.61
C PRO A 85 -9.36 -16.70 -14.45
N ALA A 86 -9.75 -15.93 -15.46
CA ALA A 86 -11.14 -15.50 -15.60
C ALA A 86 -12.05 -16.74 -15.72
N GLY A 87 -13.21 -16.67 -15.08
CA GLY A 87 -14.16 -17.76 -14.99
C GLY A 87 -14.00 -18.66 -13.77
N THR A 88 -12.89 -18.54 -13.04
CA THR A 88 -12.71 -19.27 -11.78
C THR A 88 -13.77 -18.86 -10.75
N ASP A 89 -14.25 -19.84 -10.00
CA ASP A 89 -15.12 -19.63 -8.84
C ASP A 89 -14.27 -19.12 -7.67
N LEU A 90 -14.70 -18.04 -7.01
CA LEU A 90 -14.00 -17.45 -5.87
C LEU A 90 -13.72 -18.49 -4.77
N TYR A 91 -14.58 -19.51 -4.61
CA TYR A 91 -14.40 -20.55 -3.59
C TYR A 91 -13.28 -21.53 -3.93
N ASN A 92 -12.84 -21.58 -5.19
CA ASN A 92 -11.71 -22.40 -5.62
C ASN A 92 -10.37 -21.69 -5.38
N VAL A 93 -10.37 -20.36 -5.22
CA VAL A 93 -9.15 -19.56 -5.07
C VAL A 93 -8.34 -19.96 -3.83
N PRO A 94 -8.94 -20.16 -2.64
CA PRO A 94 -8.17 -20.60 -1.47
C PRO A 94 -7.37 -21.88 -1.71
N GLN A 95 -7.99 -22.90 -2.31
CA GLN A 95 -7.31 -24.17 -2.59
C GLN A 95 -6.12 -23.96 -3.54
N MET A 96 -6.30 -23.18 -4.61
CA MET A 96 -5.21 -22.87 -5.55
C MET A 96 -4.03 -22.18 -4.86
N VAL A 97 -4.31 -21.30 -3.88
CA VAL A 97 -3.28 -20.61 -3.09
C VAL A 97 -2.56 -21.57 -2.16
N TYR A 98 -3.30 -22.41 -1.42
CA TYR A 98 -2.70 -23.39 -0.51
C TYR A 98 -1.83 -24.40 -1.23
N ASP A 99 -2.30 -24.97 -2.35
CA ASP A 99 -1.54 -25.94 -3.13
C ASP A 99 -0.18 -25.36 -3.57
N ALA A 100 -0.18 -24.13 -4.06
CA ALA A 100 1.04 -23.46 -4.50
C ALA A 100 1.97 -23.08 -3.33
N CYS A 101 1.42 -22.79 -2.16
CA CYS A 101 2.20 -22.51 -0.96
C CYS A 101 2.83 -23.77 -0.38
N ASP A 102 2.10 -24.89 -0.37
CA ASP A 102 2.62 -26.19 0.06
C ASP A 102 3.76 -26.65 -0.86
N GLU A 103 3.63 -26.46 -2.19
CA GLU A 103 4.71 -26.76 -3.16
C GLU A 103 5.97 -25.92 -2.91
N ALA A 104 5.79 -24.66 -2.51
CA ALA A 104 6.89 -23.74 -2.21
C ALA A 104 7.41 -23.82 -0.75
N GLY A 105 6.79 -24.63 0.11
CA GLY A 105 7.14 -24.72 1.53
C GLY A 105 6.81 -23.47 2.35
N VAL A 106 5.79 -22.72 1.96
CA VAL A 106 5.36 -21.45 2.56
C VAL A 106 4.07 -21.67 3.35
N LYS A 107 4.00 -21.12 4.57
CA LYS A 107 2.73 -21.08 5.33
C LYS A 107 1.92 -19.86 4.93
N VAL A 108 0.63 -20.06 4.71
CA VAL A 108 -0.33 -18.97 4.47
C VAL A 108 -0.96 -18.57 5.79
N ASP A 109 -0.89 -17.28 6.13
CA ASP A 109 -1.44 -16.73 7.39
C ASP A 109 -2.94 -16.38 7.30
N HIS A 110 -3.58 -16.76 6.20
CA HIS A 110 -4.99 -16.46 5.92
C HIS A 110 -5.83 -17.73 5.87
N THR A 111 -7.00 -17.69 6.54
CA THR A 111 -8.03 -18.71 6.36
C THR A 111 -8.69 -18.58 4.98
N ALA A 112 -9.42 -19.61 4.54
CA ALA A 112 -10.11 -19.56 3.25
C ALA A 112 -11.12 -18.38 3.16
N PRO A 113 -11.92 -18.08 4.21
CA PRO A 113 -12.72 -16.85 4.27
C PRO A 113 -11.90 -15.56 4.13
N ASP A 114 -10.74 -15.48 4.78
CA ASP A 114 -9.87 -14.29 4.69
C ASP A 114 -9.33 -14.10 3.28
N LEU A 115 -8.87 -15.19 2.62
CA LEU A 115 -8.41 -15.15 1.24
C LEU A 115 -9.51 -14.69 0.29
N MET A 116 -10.73 -15.22 0.44
CA MET A 116 -11.87 -14.79 -0.38
C MET A 116 -12.17 -13.30 -0.19
N LYS A 117 -12.13 -12.81 1.05
CA LYS A 117 -12.32 -11.39 1.34
C LYS A 117 -11.23 -10.51 0.74
N VAL A 118 -9.95 -10.88 0.92
CA VAL A 118 -8.81 -10.14 0.36
C VAL A 118 -8.90 -10.07 -1.17
N VAL A 119 -9.29 -11.17 -1.82
CA VAL A 119 -9.50 -11.21 -3.27
C VAL A 119 -10.67 -10.33 -3.71
N SER A 120 -11.82 -10.41 -3.03
CA SER A 120 -12.99 -9.57 -3.34
C SER A 120 -12.71 -8.08 -3.14
N ASP A 121 -12.06 -7.71 -2.03
CA ASP A 121 -11.75 -6.30 -1.70
C ASP A 121 -10.74 -5.70 -2.69
N ALA A 122 -9.73 -6.48 -3.10
CA ALA A 122 -8.68 -6.02 -4.02
C ALA A 122 -9.08 -6.05 -5.51
N ALA A 123 -10.02 -6.92 -5.88
CA ALA A 123 -10.39 -7.11 -7.29
C ALA A 123 -11.42 -6.10 -7.79
N GLY A 124 -12.17 -5.41 -6.92
CA GLY A 124 -13.21 -4.47 -7.33
C GLY A 124 -14.16 -5.09 -8.38
N ASN A 125 -14.23 -4.51 -9.58
CA ASN A 125 -15.05 -5.01 -10.70
C ASN A 125 -14.53 -6.31 -11.33
N ALA A 126 -13.30 -6.74 -11.03
CA ALA A 126 -12.74 -8.00 -11.51
C ALA A 126 -13.35 -9.23 -10.81
N VAL A 127 -14.22 -9.05 -9.81
CA VAL A 127 -15.07 -10.10 -9.25
C VAL A 127 -16.54 -9.71 -9.41
N SER A 128 -17.33 -10.57 -10.06
CA SER A 128 -18.79 -10.41 -10.18
C SER A 128 -19.49 -11.53 -9.44
N GLY A 129 -20.07 -11.20 -8.28
CA GLY A 129 -20.62 -12.18 -7.35
C GLY A 129 -19.54 -13.17 -6.89
N ARG A 130 -19.62 -14.40 -7.38
CA ARG A 130 -18.67 -15.47 -7.06
C ARG A 130 -17.69 -15.78 -8.21
N LYS A 131 -17.77 -15.06 -9.33
CA LYS A 131 -16.97 -15.37 -10.51
C LYS A 131 -15.85 -14.34 -10.69
N ILE A 132 -14.65 -14.82 -10.93
CA ILE A 132 -13.53 -13.99 -11.37
C ILE A 132 -13.82 -13.53 -12.81
N SER A 133 -14.00 -12.24 -13.02
CA SER A 133 -14.29 -11.64 -14.33
C SER A 133 -13.03 -11.34 -15.13
N THR A 134 -11.98 -10.88 -14.45
CA THR A 134 -10.68 -10.54 -15.04
C THR A 134 -9.59 -11.37 -14.36
N PRO A 135 -8.59 -11.92 -15.09
CA PRO A 135 -7.55 -12.72 -14.47
C PRO A 135 -6.83 -11.98 -13.34
N LEU A 136 -6.59 -12.69 -12.24
CA LEU A 136 -5.90 -12.16 -11.06
C LEU A 136 -4.55 -12.85 -10.86
N ILE A 137 -3.63 -12.17 -10.21
CA ILE A 137 -2.41 -12.73 -9.65
C ILE A 137 -2.51 -12.61 -8.13
N VAL A 138 -2.51 -13.75 -7.45
CA VAL A 138 -2.43 -13.84 -6.00
C VAL A 138 -0.99 -14.20 -5.64
N GLY A 139 -0.28 -13.28 -4.99
CA GLY A 139 1.07 -13.49 -4.47
C GLY A 139 1.03 -13.75 -2.97
N VAL A 140 1.88 -14.67 -2.50
CA VAL A 140 2.10 -14.92 -1.06
C VAL A 140 3.58 -14.71 -0.75
N THR A 141 3.86 -13.82 0.22
CA THR A 141 5.24 -13.56 0.66
C THR A 141 5.77 -14.71 1.52
N SER A 142 7.08 -14.72 1.79
CA SER A 142 7.69 -15.68 2.72
C SER A 142 7.16 -15.58 4.16
N GLU A 143 6.54 -14.46 4.49
CA GLU A 143 5.89 -14.20 5.80
C GLU A 143 4.39 -14.52 5.75
N GLY A 144 3.88 -15.18 4.71
CA GLY A 144 2.48 -15.59 4.62
C GLY A 144 1.49 -14.47 4.25
N MET A 145 1.99 -13.25 3.97
CA MET A 145 1.16 -12.10 3.59
C MET A 145 0.64 -12.23 2.16
N VAL A 146 -0.67 -12.05 1.97
CA VAL A 146 -1.33 -12.21 0.66
C VAL A 146 -1.55 -10.86 -0.02
N ARG A 147 -1.23 -10.80 -1.31
CA ARG A 147 -1.47 -9.64 -2.18
C ARG A 147 -2.16 -10.07 -3.46
N VAL A 148 -3.14 -9.29 -3.90
CA VAL A 148 -3.91 -9.56 -5.12
C VAL A 148 -3.72 -8.42 -6.09
N ARG A 149 -3.43 -8.75 -7.34
CA ARG A 149 -3.21 -7.79 -8.43
C ARG A 149 -4.00 -8.22 -9.66
N HIS A 150 -4.53 -7.25 -10.42
CA HIS A 150 -5.09 -7.48 -11.74
C HIS A 150 -4.48 -6.47 -12.72
N GLN A 151 -4.37 -6.85 -13.99
CA GLN A 151 -4.10 -5.88 -15.05
C GLN A 151 -5.45 -5.38 -15.56
N GLU A 152 -5.60 -4.06 -15.68
CA GLU A 152 -6.69 -3.45 -16.45
C GLU A 152 -6.48 -3.64 -17.96
#